data_AF-A0A9P8CJM6-F1
#
_entry.id   AF-A0A9P8CJM6-F1
#
_cell.length_a   1.000
_cell.length_b   1.000
_cell.length_c   1.000
_cell.angle_alpha   90.00
_cell.angle_beta   90.00
_cell.angle_gamma   90.00
#
_symmetry.space_group_name_H-M   'P 1'
#
loop_
_entity.id
_entity.type
_entity.pdbx_description
1 polymer ?
#
loop_
_entity_poly.entity_id
_entity_poly.type
_entity_poly.pdbx_seq_one_letter_code
_entity_poly.pdbx_strand_id
1 'polypeptide(L)' 'YVLQDFNHVKLPGMEAKGRLTKLFVDQRSIFKLKYKGGLSNVESSFKGLSAALLRGMPNSNVQYSVVSSKNRVGA' A
#
# COMPACT_ATOMS: atom_id res chain seq x y z
N TYR A 1 24.64 -3.67 -14.96
CA TYR A 1 24.92 -4.63 -13.88
C TYR A 1 24.48 -4.13 -12.50
N VAL A 2 24.67 -2.85 -12.15
CA VAL A 2 24.36 -2.31 -10.80
C VAL A 2 22.88 -2.38 -10.38
N LEU A 3 21.93 -2.28 -11.31
CA LEU A 3 20.50 -2.32 -10.96
C LEU A 3 20.01 -3.71 -10.51
N GLN A 4 20.79 -4.75 -10.79
CA GLN A 4 20.42 -6.13 -10.50
C GLN A 4 20.57 -6.49 -9.02
N ASP A 5 21.34 -5.69 -8.27
CA ASP A 5 21.60 -5.87 -6.84
C ASP A 5 20.51 -5.22 -5.95
N PHE A 6 19.64 -4.38 -6.51
CA PHE A 6 18.58 -3.71 -5.76
C PHE A 6 17.36 -4.61 -5.58
N ASN A 7 17.05 -4.91 -4.32
CA ASN A 7 15.87 -5.68 -3.96
C ASN A 7 14.59 -4.81 -3.94
N HIS A 8 13.43 -5.47 -4.16
CA HIS A 8 12.09 -4.92 -3.97
C HIS A 8 11.61 -3.80 -4.93
N VAL A 9 11.96 -3.86 -6.21
CA VAL A 9 11.57 -2.86 -7.24
C VAL A 9 10.10 -3.01 -7.74
N LYS A 10 9.18 -3.53 -6.92
CA LYS A 10 7.79 -3.84 -7.36
C LYS A 10 6.83 -2.68 -7.07
N LEU A 11 5.75 -2.62 -7.86
CA LEU A 11 4.74 -1.57 -7.82
C LEU A 11 3.82 -1.69 -6.60
N PRO A 12 3.40 -0.56 -5.98
CA PRO A 12 2.54 -0.55 -4.80
C PRO A 12 1.05 -0.69 -5.13
N GLY A 13 0.25 -1.01 -4.10
CA GLY A 13 -1.21 -0.86 -4.09
C GLY A 13 -1.64 0.45 -3.42
N MET A 14 -2.86 0.90 -3.71
CA MET A 14 -3.46 2.11 -3.13
C MET A 14 -4.90 1.83 -2.69
N GLU A 15 -5.23 2.36 -1.53
CA GLU A 15 -6.58 2.39 -0.97
C GLU A 15 -7.03 3.84 -0.76
N ALA A 16 -8.31 4.10 -1.00
CA ALA A 16 -8.92 5.40 -0.76
C ALA A 16 -10.28 5.20 -0.08
N LYS A 17 -10.51 5.93 1.02
CA LYS A 17 -11.74 5.88 1.81
C LYS A 17 -12.15 7.29 2.21
N GLY A 18 -13.44 7.60 2.12
CA GLY A 18 -13.96 8.89 2.57
C GLY A 18 -15.25 9.30 1.87
N ARG A 19 -15.72 10.52 2.12
CA ARG A 19 -16.85 11.12 1.37
C ARG A 19 -16.37 11.67 0.03
N LEU A 20 -16.06 10.75 -0.89
CA LEU A 20 -15.47 11.01 -2.21
C LEU A 20 -16.51 11.17 -3.32
N THR A 21 -17.69 11.70 -3.00
CA THR A 21 -18.80 11.90 -3.93
C THR A 21 -18.68 13.26 -4.65
N LYS A 22 -19.21 13.35 -5.87
CA LYS A 22 -19.15 14.58 -6.68
C LYS A 22 -20.14 15.65 -6.17
N LEU A 23 -21.30 15.22 -5.72
CA LEU A 23 -22.41 16.10 -5.32
C LEU A 23 -22.23 16.60 -3.88
N PHE A 24 -22.62 17.85 -3.63
CA PHE A 24 -22.65 18.42 -2.27
C PHE A 24 -23.99 18.09 -1.60
N VAL A 25 -24.20 16.80 -1.37
CA VAL A 25 -25.38 16.22 -0.71
C VAL A 25 -24.88 15.24 0.33
N ASP A 26 -25.67 15.00 1.38
CA ASP A 26 -25.33 13.98 2.34
C ASP A 26 -25.41 12.58 1.71
N GLN A 27 -24.27 11.89 1.67
CA GLN A 27 -24.10 10.59 1.05
C GLN A 27 -23.12 9.75 1.87
N ARG A 28 -23.27 8.43 1.81
CA ARG A 28 -22.40 7.49 2.51
C ARG A 28 -20.98 7.51 1.96
N SER A 29 -20.02 7.13 2.82
CA SER A 29 -18.61 7.02 2.44
C SER A 29 -18.39 6.02 1.31
N ILE A 30 -17.43 6.34 0.43
CA ILE A 30 -16.95 5.46 -0.65
C ILE A 30 -15.63 4.84 -0.21
N PHE A 31 -15.48 3.53 -0.46
CA PHE A 31 -14.22 2.80 -0.32
C PHE A 31 -13.81 2.24 -1.70
N LYS A 32 -12.57 2.49 -2.09
CA LYS A 32 -11.98 1.97 -3.34
C LYS A 32 -10.59 1.42 -3.06
N LEU A 33 -10.34 0.20 -3.54
CA LEU A 33 -9.06 -0.48 -3.45
C LEU A 33 -8.56 -0.80 -4.85
N LYS A 34 -7.31 -0.45 -5.16
CA LYS A 34 -6.60 -0.92 -6.36
C LYS A 34 -5.23 -1.44 -5.95
N TYR A 35 -4.94 -2.68 -6.29
CA TYR A 35 -3.65 -3.30 -6.03
C TYR A 35 -3.07 -3.86 -7.33
N LYS A 36 -1.74 -3.92 -7.42
CA LYS A 36 -1.02 -4.59 -8.51
C LYS A 36 0.04 -5.49 -7.90
N GLY A 37 -0.06 -6.80 -8.16
CA GLY A 37 0.80 -7.79 -7.52
C GLY A 37 0.36 -8.13 -6.09
N GLY A 38 1.30 -8.54 -5.24
CA GLY A 38 1.05 -8.93 -3.85
C GLY A 38 2.07 -8.33 -2.89
N LEU A 39 1.70 -8.25 -1.61
CA LEU A 39 2.53 -7.67 -0.54
C LEU A 39 3.46 -8.70 0.13
N SER A 40 3.37 -9.98 -0.24
CA SER A 40 4.20 -11.03 0.34
C SER A 40 5.66 -10.90 -0.08
N ASN A 41 6.57 -11.19 0.85
CA ASN A 41 7.98 -11.31 0.54
C ASN A 41 8.24 -12.71 -0.05
N VAL A 42 8.32 -12.79 -1.37
CA VAL A 42 8.41 -14.08 -2.07
C VAL A 42 9.68 -14.85 -1.68
N GLU A 43 10.78 -14.15 -1.43
CA GLU A 43 12.07 -14.75 -1.07
C GLU A 43 11.99 -15.51 0.26
N SER A 44 11.39 -14.91 1.30
CA SER A 44 11.24 -15.59 2.58
C SER A 44 10.04 -16.52 2.65
N SER A 45 8.91 -16.17 2.02
CA SER A 45 7.68 -16.96 2.11
C SER A 45 7.73 -18.23 1.27
N PHE A 46 8.31 -18.20 0.06
CA PHE A 46 8.31 -19.35 -0.84
C PHE A 46 9.67 -20.03 -0.95
N LYS A 47 10.76 -19.25 -0.97
CA LYS A 47 12.12 -19.82 -1.09
C LYS A 47 12.76 -20.14 0.27
N GLY A 48 12.15 -19.70 1.38
CA GLY A 48 12.65 -19.96 2.73
C GLY A 48 13.92 -19.19 3.10
N LEU A 49 14.26 -18.14 2.35
CA LEU A 49 15.40 -17.29 2.68
C LEU A 49 15.12 -16.45 3.92
N SER A 50 16.15 -16.19 4.72
CA SER A 50 16.02 -15.26 5.84
C SER A 50 15.76 -13.84 5.32
N ALA A 51 14.74 -13.19 5.89
CA ALA A 51 14.42 -11.80 5.58
C ALA A 51 14.54 -10.94 6.84
N ALA A 52 15.05 -9.73 6.67
CA ALA A 52 15.09 -8.75 7.74
C ALA A 52 13.69 -8.18 7.99
N LEU A 53 13.27 -8.18 9.26
CA LEU A 53 12.09 -7.44 9.71
C LEU A 53 12.50 -6.02 10.06
N LEU A 54 11.79 -5.03 9.52
CA LEU A 54 11.99 -3.64 9.89
C LEU A 54 11.27 -3.38 11.21
N ARG A 55 11.96 -2.85 12.23
CA ARG A 55 11.35 -2.56 13.55
C ARG A 55 10.63 -3.76 14.19
N GLY A 56 11.05 -4.98 13.89
CA GLY A 56 10.59 -6.21 14.53
C GLY A 56 9.25 -6.80 14.05
N MET A 57 8.55 -6.17 13.10
CA MET A 57 7.24 -6.67 12.62
C MET A 57 7.05 -6.57 11.10
N PRO A 58 7.07 -5.38 10.47
CA PRO A 58 6.86 -5.28 9.03
C PRO A 58 8.01 -5.90 8.23
N ASN A 59 7.66 -6.61 7.15
CA ASN A 59 8.64 -7.13 6.19
C ASN A 59 9.38 -5.98 5.50
N SER A 60 10.67 -6.16 5.18
CA SER A 60 11.49 -5.16 4.51
C SER A 60 11.01 -4.75 3.10
N ASN A 61 10.18 -5.58 2.47
CA ASN A 61 9.68 -5.34 1.12
C ASN A 61 8.44 -4.43 1.06
N VAL A 62 7.80 -4.11 2.20
CA VAL A 62 6.56 -3.33 2.24
C VAL A 62 6.76 -2.05 3.06
N GLN A 63 6.37 -0.94 2.46
CA GLN A 63 6.25 0.34 3.14
C GLN A 63 4.77 0.76 3.17
N TYR A 64 4.30 1.15 4.35
CA TYR A 64 2.95 1.67 4.54
C TYR A 64 3.00 3.16 4.91
N SER A 65 2.17 3.95 4.24
CA SER A 65 1.99 5.37 4.49
C SER A 65 0.53 5.76 4.31
N VAL A 66 -0.01 6.53 5.25
CA VAL A 66 -1.37 7.07 5.19
C VAL A 66 -1.31 8.57 5.02
N VAL A 67 -2.11 9.09 4.10
CA VAL A 67 -2.31 10.52 3.91
C VAL A 67 -3.79 10.82 4.03
N SER A 68 -4.14 11.76 4.91
CA SER A 68 -5.52 12.23 5.10
C SER A 68 -5.71 13.58 4.45
N SER A 69 -6.76 13.72 3.63
CA SER A 69 -7.18 14.99 3.03
C SER A 69 -8.70 15.16 3.16
N LYS A 70 -9.16 16.40 3.06
CA LYS A 70 -10.59 16.74 3.08
C LYS A 70 -10.98 17.41 1.77
N ASN A 71 -12.16 17.09 1.26
CA ASN A 71 -12.76 17.74 0.10
C ASN A 71 -13.88 18.70 0.56
N ARG A 72 -14.50 19.42 -0.39
CA ARG A 72 -15.69 20.26 -0.12
C ARG A 72 -16.80 19.46 0.57
N VAL A 73 -16.95 18.20 0.17
CA VAL A 73 -17.88 17.25 0.77
C VAL A 73 -17.26 16.57 1.98
N GLY A 74 -16.24 17.07 2.69
CA GLY A 74 -15.71 16.42 3.91
C GLY A 74 -14.57 15.40 3.69
N ALA A 75 -14.23 14.68 4.75
CA ALA A 75 -13.10 13.73 4.82
C ALA A 75 -13.61 12.28 4.73
#